data_AF-A0A1I3K787-F1
#
_entry.id   AF-A0A1I3K787-F1
#
_cell.length_a   1.000
_cell.length_b   1.000
_cell.length_c   1.000
_cell.angle_alpha   90.00
_cell.angle_beta   90.00
_cell.angle_gamma   90.00
#
_symmetry.space_group_name_H-M   'P 1'
#
loop_
_entity.id
_entity.type
_entity.pdbx_description
1 polymer ?
#
loop_
_entity_poly.entity_id
_entity_poly.type
_entity_poly.pdbx_seq_one_letter_code
_entity_poly.pdbx_strand_id
1 'polypeptide(L)'
;MFSIIQEKINAKLLVLAENPFDSVANFLQQDVVGGMLKLITPIAIVGIIITGLGALLSTDENSKTKFKQGLIWTVAATAVCFLAQGIVTWIQSGIK
;
A
#
# COMPACT_ATOMS: atom_id res chain seq x y z
N MET A 1 -12.79 26.95 -37.16
CA MET A 1 -11.31 26.80 -37.21
C MET A 1 -10.64 27.47 -36.01
N PHE A 2 -10.97 28.72 -35.67
CA PHE A 2 -10.45 29.41 -34.47
C PHE A 2 -10.81 28.76 -33.12
N SER A 3 -12.01 28.16 -32.99
CA SER A 3 -12.42 27.48 -31.74
C SER A 3 -11.57 26.26 -31.41
N ILE A 4 -11.22 25.47 -32.43
CA ILE A 4 -10.40 24.24 -32.29
C ILE A 4 -8.97 24.60 -31.81
N ILE A 5 -8.46 25.76 -32.23
CA ILE A 5 -7.14 26.24 -31.81
C ILE A 5 -7.16 26.67 -30.34
N GLN A 6 -8.21 27.35 -29.90
CA GLN A 6 -8.37 27.75 -28.49
C GLN A 6 -8.52 26.55 -27.55
N GLU A 7 -9.26 25.52 -27.98
CA GLU A 7 -9.43 24.28 -27.21
C GLU A 7 -8.09 23.55 -27.01
N LYS A 8 -7.26 23.46 -28.06
CA LYS A 8 -5.92 22.87 -27.97
C LYS A 8 -4.95 23.67 -27.10
N ILE A 9 -5.07 25.00 -27.09
CA ILE A 9 -4.26 25.88 -26.24
C ILE A 9 -4.66 25.72 -24.77
N ASN A 10 -5.96 25.72 -24.46
CA ASN A 10 -6.45 25.49 -23.11
C ASN A 10 -6.09 24.09 -22.59
N ALA A 11 -6.17 23.06 -23.44
CA ALA A 11 -5.73 21.71 -23.08
C ALA A 11 -4.23 21.65 -22.77
N LYS A 12 -3.38 22.35 -23.54
CA LYS A 12 -1.93 22.43 -23.24
C LYS A 12 -1.62 23.24 -21.99
N LEU A 13 -2.39 24.28 -21.69
CA LEU A 13 -2.23 25.09 -20.48
C LEU A 13 -2.65 24.32 -19.23
N LEU A 14 -3.67 23.46 -19.30
CA LEU A 14 -4.05 22.58 -18.20
C LEU A 14 -2.95 21.56 -17.88
N VAL A 15 -2.32 20.96 -18.89
CA VAL A 15 -1.20 20.01 -18.70
C VAL A 15 0.05 20.68 -18.13
N LEU A 16 0.30 21.96 -18.45
CA LEU A 16 1.42 22.74 -17.91
C LEU A 16 1.13 23.31 -16.51
N ALA A 17 -0.13 23.37 -16.10
CA ALA A 17 -0.56 23.82 -14.77
C ALA A 17 -0.75 22.65 -13.78
N GLU A 18 -0.76 21.41 -14.26
CA GLU A 18 -0.83 20.21 -13.42
C GLU A 18 0.54 19.98 -12.77
N ASN A 19 0.60 20.08 -11.44
CA ASN A 19 1.85 19.90 -10.72
C ASN A 19 2.39 18.48 -10.98
N PRO A 20 3.66 18.32 -11.40
CA PRO A 20 4.24 17.01 -11.64
C PRO A 20 4.26 16.13 -10.39
N PHE A 21 4.18 16.76 -9.20
CA PHE A 21 4.04 16.07 -7.92
C PHE A 21 2.66 15.42 -7.72
N ASP A 22 1.58 15.92 -8.34
CA ASP A 22 0.25 15.30 -8.25
C ASP A 22 0.19 14.02 -9.07
N SER A 23 0.82 14.00 -10.25
CA SER A 23 0.98 12.77 -11.04
C SER A 23 1.81 11.71 -10.30
N VAL A 24 2.89 12.13 -9.64
CA VAL A 24 3.71 11.22 -8.82
C VAL A 24 2.96 10.74 -7.59
N ALA A 25 2.21 11.60 -6.91
CA ALA A 25 1.37 11.24 -5.78
C ALA A 25 0.27 10.24 -6.19
N ASN A 26 -0.38 10.47 -7.33
CA ASN A 26 -1.38 9.57 -7.88
C ASN A 26 -0.79 8.20 -8.27
N PHE A 27 0.40 8.18 -8.89
CA PHE A 27 1.08 6.93 -9.23
C PHE A 27 1.50 6.13 -7.99
N LEU A 28 2.07 6.80 -6.99
CA LEU A 28 2.46 6.16 -5.72
C LEU A 28 1.25 5.63 -4.96
N GLN A 29 0.10 6.31 -5.01
CA GLN A 29 -1.09 5.89 -4.28
C GLN A 29 -1.92 4.83 -5.01
N GLN A 30 -2.19 5.00 -6.31
CA GLN A 30 -3.10 4.12 -7.04
C GLN A 30 -2.43 2.82 -7.47
N ASP A 31 -1.23 2.89 -8.05
CA ASP A 31 -0.56 1.72 -8.61
C ASP A 31 0.31 1.02 -7.58
N VAL A 32 1.13 1.77 -6.84
CA VAL A 32 2.09 1.16 -5.91
C VAL A 32 1.42 0.72 -4.62
N VAL A 33 0.74 1.63 -3.91
CA VAL A 33 0.09 1.28 -2.63
C VAL A 33 -1.07 0.32 -2.86
N GLY A 34 -1.96 0.58 -3.84
CA GLY A 34 -3.07 -0.31 -4.18
C GLY A 34 -2.65 -1.71 -4.61
N GLY A 35 -1.61 -1.83 -5.45
CA GLY A 35 -1.04 -3.11 -5.87
C GLY A 35 -0.33 -3.84 -4.73
N MET A 36 0.44 -3.11 -3.93
CA MET A 36 1.18 -3.65 -2.79
C MET A 36 0.24 -4.19 -1.71
N LEU A 37 -0.88 -3.51 -1.43
CA LEU A 37 -1.87 -3.99 -0.46
C LEU A 37 -2.55 -5.29 -0.90
N LYS A 38 -2.90 -5.40 -2.18
CA LYS A 38 -3.47 -6.64 -2.74
C LYS A 38 -2.52 -7.83 -2.63
N LEU A 39 -1.21 -7.59 -2.63
CA LEU A 39 -0.18 -8.63 -2.46
C LEU A 39 0.15 -8.87 -0.98
N ILE A 40 0.14 -7.83 -0.15
CA ILE A 40 0.47 -7.93 1.27
C ILE A 40 -0.57 -8.75 2.04
N THR A 41 -1.85 -8.62 1.73
CA THR A 41 -2.90 -9.40 2.40
C THR A 41 -2.71 -10.93 2.25
N PRO A 42 -2.54 -11.50 1.05
CA PRO A 42 -2.28 -12.93 0.91
C PRO A 42 -0.92 -13.35 1.50
N ILE A 43 0.12 -12.52 1.39
CA ILE A 43 1.43 -12.81 2.00
C ILE A 43 1.32 -12.88 3.54
N ALA A 44 0.56 -11.96 4.16
CA ALA A 44 0.33 -11.96 5.59
C ALA A 44 -0.44 -13.22 6.05
N ILE A 45 -1.47 -13.64 5.29
CA ILE A 45 -2.22 -14.87 5.56
C ILE A 45 -1.29 -16.09 5.50
N VAL A 46 -0.46 -16.20 4.45
CA VAL A 46 0.51 -17.29 4.30
C VAL A 46 1.54 -17.27 5.44
N GLY A 47 2.04 -16.09 5.82
CA GLY A 47 2.98 -15.93 6.94
C GLY A 47 2.39 -16.38 8.28
N ILE A 48 1.12 -16.04 8.55
CA ILE A 48 0.40 -16.48 9.75
C ILE A 48 0.20 -17.99 9.74
N ILE A 49 -0.16 -18.59 8.59
CA ILE A 49 -0.35 -20.03 8.47
C ILE A 49 0.97 -20.78 8.70
N ILE A 50 2.07 -20.34 8.08
CA ILE A 50 3.38 -21.00 8.21
C ILE A 50 3.91 -20.87 9.64
N THR A 51 3.79 -19.69 10.26
CA THR A 51 4.24 -19.50 11.64
C THR A 51 3.36 -20.22 12.66
N GLY A 52 2.04 -20.29 12.43
CA GLY A 52 1.09 -21.04 13.25
C GLY A 52 1.28 -22.55 13.16
N LEU A 53 1.37 -23.11 11.95
CA LEU A 53 1.64 -24.54 11.74
C LEU A 53 3.06 -24.92 12.20
N GLY A 54 4.04 -24.07 11.94
CA GLY A 54 5.41 -24.25 12.42
C GLY A 54 5.49 -24.28 13.94
N ALA A 55 4.76 -23.40 14.64
CA ALA A 55 4.68 -23.42 16.09
C ALA A 55 4.02 -24.69 16.66
N LEU A 56 2.99 -25.22 15.98
CA LEU A 56 2.26 -26.42 16.40
C LEU A 56 3.04 -27.71 16.15
N LEU A 57 3.74 -27.81 15.02
CA LEU A 57 4.51 -29.00 14.62
C LEU A 57 5.91 -29.04 15.25
N SER A 58 6.40 -27.92 15.79
CA SER A 58 7.72 -27.89 16.39
C SER A 58 7.72 -28.46 17.81
N THR A 59 8.59 -29.44 18.06
CA THR A 59 8.75 -30.10 19.36
C THR A 59 9.75 -29.38 20.26
N ASP A 60 10.69 -28.61 19.68
CA ASP A 60 11.72 -27.86 20.41
C ASP A 60 11.25 -26.48 20.88
N GLU A 61 11.52 -26.14 22.14
CA GLU A 61 11.14 -24.85 22.75
C GLU A 61 11.80 -23.64 22.08
N ASN A 62 13.04 -23.79 21.61
CA ASN A 62 13.76 -22.74 20.88
C ASN A 62 13.04 -22.40 19.55
N SER A 63 12.60 -23.44 18.84
CA SER A 63 11.89 -23.28 17.57
C SER A 63 10.48 -22.71 17.78
N LYS A 64 9.75 -23.15 18.81
CA LYS A 64 8.47 -22.53 19.21
C LYS A 64 8.60 -21.03 19.50
N THR A 65 9.70 -20.63 20.13
CA THR A 65 9.97 -19.21 20.45
C THR A 65 10.19 -18.38 19.18
N LYS A 66 10.96 -18.91 18.22
CA LYS A 66 11.17 -18.28 16.91
C LYS A 66 9.88 -18.16 16.10
N PHE A 67 9.03 -19.17 16.12
CA PHE A 67 7.72 -19.10 15.44
C PHE A 67 6.77 -18.09 16.08
N LYS A 68 6.73 -18.02 17.42
CA LYS A 68 5.97 -16.98 18.12
C LYS A 68 6.50 -15.58 17.79
N GLN A 69 7.81 -15.40 17.76
CA GLN A 69 8.42 -14.13 17.36
C GLN A 69 8.12 -13.77 15.90
N GLY A 70 8.16 -14.75 14.99
CA GLY A 70 7.77 -14.59 13.59
C GLY A 70 6.30 -14.21 13.43
N LEU A 71 5.41 -14.80 14.23
CA LEU A 71 3.98 -14.48 14.24
C LEU A 71 3.75 -13.05 14.73
N ILE A 72 4.43 -12.62 15.79
CA ILE A 72 4.39 -11.23 16.29
C ILE A 72 4.86 -10.25 15.21
N TRP A 73 5.96 -10.56 14.50
CA TRP A 73 6.46 -9.72 13.41
C TRP A 73 5.49 -9.64 12.23
N THR A 74 4.83 -10.74 11.90
CA THR A 74 3.85 -10.78 10.81
C THR A 74 2.60 -9.94 11.16
N VAL A 75 2.15 -10.02 12.42
CA VAL A 75 1.06 -9.19 12.94
C VAL A 75 1.47 -7.71 12.97
N ALA A 76 2.67 -7.39 13.43
CA ALA A 76 3.19 -6.02 13.45
C ALA A 76 3.27 -5.42 12.03
N ALA A 77 3.82 -6.16 11.07
CA ALA A 77 3.88 -5.73 9.67
C ALA A 77 2.48 -5.49 9.08
N THR A 78 1.53 -6.37 9.38
CA THR A 78 0.13 -6.22 8.96
C THR A 78 -0.50 -4.96 9.55
N ALA A 79 -0.28 -4.70 10.84
CA ALA A 79 -0.77 -3.49 11.51
C ALA A 79 -0.21 -2.20 10.87
N VAL A 80 1.09 -2.18 10.53
CA VAL A 80 1.71 -1.05 9.83
C VAL A 80 1.07 -0.83 8.45
N CYS A 81 0.74 -1.90 7.72
CA CYS A 81 0.09 -1.79 6.41
C CYS A 81 -1.31 -1.18 6.50
N PHE A 82 -2.08 -1.57 7.52
CA PHE A 82 -3.39 -0.96 7.79
C PHE A 82 -3.28 0.50 8.23
N LEU A 83 -2.27 0.85 9.04
CA LEU A 83 -2.00 2.24 9.42
C LEU A 83 -1.60 3.09 8.21
N ALA A 84 -0.79 2.55 7.30
CA ALA A 84 -0.43 3.23 6.06
C ALA A 84 -1.66 3.52 5.18
N GLN A 85 -2.59 2.56 5.04
CA GLN A 85 -3.88 2.81 4.39
C GLN A 85 -4.68 3.92 5.09
N GLY A 86 -4.72 3.90 6.43
CA GLY A 86 -5.42 4.89 7.22
C GLY A 86 -4.89 6.31 6.99
N ILE A 87 -3.57 6.48 6.99
CA ILE A 87 -2.91 7.76 6.74
C ILE A 87 -3.21 8.26 5.32
N VAL A 88 -3.11 7.39 4.30
CA VAL A 88 -3.43 7.76 2.92
C VAL A 88 -4.89 8.21 2.78
N THR A 89 -5.83 7.47 3.39
CA THR A 89 -7.26 7.81 3.38
C THR A 89 -7.55 9.13 4.11
N TRP A 90 -6.83 9.38 5.21
CA TRP A 90 -6.97 10.61 5.99
C TRP A 90 -6.44 11.83 5.24
N ILE A 91 -5.29 11.70 4.57
CA ILE A 91 -4.74 12.73 3.67
C ILE A 91 -5.72 13.03 2.54
N GLN A 92 -6.31 12.01 1.89
CA GLN A 92 -7.32 12.22 0.85
C GLN A 92 -8.59 12.92 1.34
N SER A 93 -8.96 12.72 2.60
CA SER A 93 -10.13 13.37 3.20
C SER A 93 -9.84 14.82 3.63
N GLY A 94 -8.58 15.13 3.94
CA GLY A 94 -8.12 16.47 4.31
C GLY A 94 -7.76 17.38 3.12
N ILE A 95 -7.47 16.82 1.94
CA ILE A 95 -7.31 17.56 0.67
C ILE A 95 -8.68 17.67 -0.03
N LYS A 96 -9.72 18.03 0.72
CA LYS A 96 -11.02 18.48 0.21
C LYS A 96 -11.19 19.96 0.46
#